data_AF-A0A3Q2D8V2-F1
#
_entry.id   AF-A0A3Q2D8V2-F1
#
_cell.length_a   1.000
_cell.length_b   1.000
_cell.length_c   1.000
_cell.angle_alpha   90.00
_cell.angle_beta   90.00
_cell.angle_gamma   90.00
#
_symmetry.space_group_name_H-M   'P 1'
#
loop_
_entity.id
_entity.type
_entity.pdbx_description
1 polymer ?
#
loop_
_entity_poly.entity_id
_entity_poly.type
_entity_poly.pdbx_seq_one_letter_code
_entity_poly.pdbx_strand_id
1 'polypeptide(L)'
;MTALRLVQRMKRDWMHTGRRPSGLCGAALLVAARLHDFCRTIKEIVNVVKVCETTLRKRLTEFEDTPTSQLTIEEFMKVDLDQECDPPCFTAGLKKKKSQQVLCSFTQKTRHIRYNKHSYFSVTHQTSWVI
;
A
#
# COMPACT_ATOMS: atom_id res chain seq x y z
N MET A 1 4.31 21.02 -18.06
CA MET A 1 2.97 20.38 -17.96
C MET A 1 2.97 19.02 -17.23
N THR A 2 4.02 18.65 -16.48
CA THR A 2 4.13 17.31 -15.85
C THR A 2 3.09 17.03 -14.76
N ALA A 3 2.81 18.02 -13.90
CA ALA A 3 1.83 17.85 -12.81
C ALA A 3 0.42 17.52 -13.33
N LEU A 4 0.00 18.15 -14.43
CA LEU A 4 -1.31 17.87 -15.05
C LEU A 4 -1.38 16.46 -15.61
N ARG A 5 -0.32 15.99 -16.26
CA ARG A 5 -0.23 14.59 -16.74
C ARG A 5 -0.28 13.60 -15.59
N LEU A 6 0.41 13.89 -14.48
CA LEU A 6 0.33 13.06 -13.26
C LEU A 6 -1.09 12.99 -12.72
N VAL A 7 -1.80 14.12 -12.62
CA VAL A 7 -3.20 14.13 -12.17
C VAL A 7 -4.08 13.31 -13.11
N GLN A 8 -3.93 13.46 -14.43
CA GLN A 8 -4.70 12.69 -15.40
C GLN A 8 -4.46 11.19 -15.25
N ARG A 9 -3.20 10.77 -15.08
CA ARG A 9 -2.85 9.36 -14.85
C ARG A 9 -3.40 8.83 -13.53
N MET A 10 -3.24 9.58 -12.43
CA MET A 10 -3.83 9.22 -11.13
C MET A 10 -5.37 9.12 -11.18
N LYS A 11 -6.03 9.86 -12.07
CA LYS A 11 -7.48 9.73 -12.28
C LYS A 11 -7.84 8.43 -13.01
N ARG A 12 -7.06 8.02 -14.02
CA ARG A 12 -7.20 6.72 -14.71
C ARG A 12 -6.93 5.54 -13.76
N ASP A 13 -5.96 5.69 -12.85
CA ASP A 13 -5.65 4.69 -11.80
C ASP A 13 -6.66 4.69 -10.64
N TRP A 14 -7.87 5.25 -10.82
CA TRP A 14 -8.96 5.27 -9.83
C TRP A 14 -8.60 5.87 -8.45
N MET A 15 -7.51 6.64 -8.35
CA MET A 15 -7.04 7.18 -7.07
C MET A 15 -7.91 8.33 -6.53
N HIS A 16 -8.75 8.93 -7.39
CA HIS A 16 -9.53 10.12 -7.10
C HIS A 16 -10.99 9.84 -6.70
N THR A 17 -11.54 8.70 -7.10
CA THR A 17 -12.97 8.38 -6.96
C THR A 17 -13.37 8.34 -5.48
N GLY A 18 -14.42 9.09 -5.11
CA GLY A 18 -14.93 9.18 -3.73
C GLY A 18 -13.97 9.86 -2.74
N ARG A 19 -12.99 10.63 -3.22
CA ARG A 19 -11.87 11.14 -2.43
C ARG A 19 -11.61 12.64 -2.72
N ARG A 20 -11.02 13.36 -1.75
CA ARG A 20 -10.80 14.81 -1.86
C ARG A 20 -9.74 15.13 -2.94
N PRO A 21 -10.09 15.88 -4.01
CA PRO A 21 -9.20 16.11 -5.15
C PRO A 21 -7.99 16.99 -4.80
N SER A 22 -8.12 17.91 -3.84
CA SER A 22 -7.03 18.77 -3.40
C SER A 22 -5.79 17.96 -3.02
N GLY A 23 -5.94 16.90 -2.21
CA GLY A 23 -4.81 16.06 -1.78
C GLY A 23 -4.14 15.32 -2.94
N LEU A 24 -4.89 14.98 -3.98
CA LEU A 24 -4.35 14.37 -5.20
C LEU A 24 -3.51 15.37 -5.99
N CYS A 25 -4.02 16.59 -6.18
CA CYS A 25 -3.29 17.67 -6.85
C CYS A 25 -2.00 18.04 -6.10
N GLY A 26 -2.05 18.05 -4.76
CA GLY A 26 -0.86 18.29 -3.93
C GLY A 26 0.19 17.19 -4.08
N ALA A 27 -0.23 15.93 -4.16
CA ALA A 27 0.69 14.82 -4.38
C ALA A 27 1.34 14.92 -5.76
N ALA A 28 0.55 15.18 -6.81
CA ALA A 28 1.05 15.38 -8.16
C ALA A 28 2.02 16.58 -8.25
N LEU A 29 1.73 17.68 -7.54
CA LEU A 29 2.61 18.85 -7.50
C LEU A 29 3.95 18.52 -6.84
N LEU A 30 3.94 17.79 -5.73
CA LEU A 30 5.16 17.40 -5.03
C LEU A 30 6.00 16.42 -5.87
N VAL A 31 5.38 15.43 -6.50
CA VAL A 31 6.08 14.49 -7.39
C VAL A 31 6.68 15.23 -8.58
N ALA A 32 5.91 16.11 -9.24
CA ALA A 32 6.43 16.93 -10.33
C ALA A 32 7.60 17.81 -9.90
N ALA A 33 7.54 18.42 -8.72
CA ALA A 33 8.65 19.22 -8.19
C ALA A 33 9.92 18.37 -8.06
N ARG A 34 9.81 17.13 -7.55
CA ARG A 34 10.96 16.21 -7.41
C ARG A 34 11.52 15.75 -8.74
N LEU A 35 10.67 15.52 -9.73
CA LEU A 35 11.09 15.15 -11.09
C LEU A 35 11.88 16.25 -11.79
N HIS A 36 11.66 17.52 -11.43
CA HIS A 36 12.35 18.69 -12.00
C HIS A 36 13.38 19.29 -11.04
N ASP A 37 13.90 18.51 -10.08
CA ASP A 37 14.91 18.94 -9.10
C ASP A 37 14.54 20.16 -8.23
N PHE A 38 13.24 20.44 -8.08
CA PHE A 38 12.74 21.44 -7.14
C PHE A 38 12.49 20.84 -5.76
N CYS A 39 13.38 21.17 -4.83
CA CYS A 39 13.28 20.77 -3.44
C CYS A 39 12.17 21.55 -2.70
N ARG A 40 10.96 20.99 -2.68
CA ARG A 40 9.84 21.46 -1.83
C ARG A 40 9.59 20.52 -0.66
N THR A 41 9.22 21.12 0.46
CA THR A 41 8.82 20.40 1.67
C THR A 41 7.34 20.05 1.62
N ILE A 42 6.97 18.96 2.28
CA ILE A 42 5.56 18.55 2.43
C ILE A 42 4.73 19.65 3.11
N LYS A 43 5.32 20.37 4.08
CA LYS A 43 4.65 21.45 4.83
C LYS A 43 4.26 22.63 3.92
N GLU A 44 5.13 23.04 3.01
CA GLU A 44 4.83 24.10 2.03
C GLU A 44 3.63 23.72 1.16
N ILE A 45 3.62 22.49 0.62
CA ILE A 45 2.54 21.99 -0.24
C ILE A 45 1.22 21.89 0.53
N VAL A 46 1.25 21.35 1.75
CA VAL A 46 0.10 21.26 2.64
C VAL A 46 -0.52 22.62 2.91
N ASN A 47 0.31 23.65 3.14
CA ASN A 47 -0.18 25.00 3.39
C ASN A 47 -0.91 25.59 2.18
N VAL A 48 -0.51 25.24 0.96
CA VAL A 48 -1.19 25.71 -0.27
C VAL A 48 -2.48 24.93 -0.53
N VAL A 49 -2.41 23.59 -0.44
CA VAL A 49 -3.48 22.68 -0.88
C VAL A 49 -4.55 22.45 0.20
N LYS A 50 -4.29 22.90 1.44
CA LYS A 50 -5.21 22.86 2.58
C LYS A 50 -5.71 21.44 2.89
N VAL A 51 -4.78 20.48 3.00
CA VAL A 51 -5.01 19.08 3.38
C VAL A 51 -4.06 18.66 4.50
N CYS A 52 -4.41 17.67 5.31
CA CYS A 52 -3.50 17.18 6.35
C CYS A 52 -2.25 16.52 5.73
N GLU A 53 -1.10 16.65 6.39
CA GLU A 53 0.15 16.02 5.98
C GLU A 53 0.01 14.49 5.87
N THR A 54 -0.68 13.86 6.81
CA THR A 54 -0.95 12.42 6.79
C THR A 54 -1.78 12.01 5.57
N THR A 55 -2.72 12.86 5.12
CA THR A 55 -3.50 12.62 3.91
C THR A 55 -2.61 12.69 2.66
N LEU A 56 -1.72 13.68 2.58
CA LEU A 56 -0.78 13.80 1.46
C LEU A 56 0.16 12.60 1.38
N ARG A 57 0.76 12.21 2.52
CA ARG A 57 1.64 11.03 2.60
C ARG A 57 0.94 9.75 2.14
N LYS A 58 -0.30 9.51 2.57
CA LYS A 58 -1.10 8.36 2.11
C LYS A 58 -1.27 8.34 0.60
N ARG A 59 -1.48 9.50 -0.05
CA ARG A 59 -1.61 9.57 -1.52
C ARG A 59 -0.32 9.27 -2.25
N LEU A 60 0.82 9.69 -1.69
CA LEU A 60 2.14 9.38 -2.25
C LEU A 60 2.42 7.89 -2.18
N THR A 61 2.15 7.25 -1.05
CA THR A 61 2.29 5.78 -0.90
C THR A 61 1.37 5.01 -1.83
N GLU A 62 0.14 5.47 -2.04
CA GLU A 62 -0.76 4.82 -3.01
C GLU A 62 -0.30 5.03 -4.46
N PHE A 63 0.33 6.16 -4.77
CA PHE A 63 0.93 6.39 -6.09
C PHE A 63 2.14 5.49 -6.31
N GLU A 64 2.97 5.30 -5.28
CA GLU A 64 4.11 4.37 -5.29
C GLU A 64 3.68 2.93 -5.67
N ASP A 65 2.51 2.48 -5.18
CA ASP A 65 1.91 1.17 -5.50
C ASP A 65 1.45 1.04 -6.99
N THR A 66 1.43 2.11 -7.80
CA THR A 66 1.01 2.08 -9.22
C THR A 66 2.21 1.83 -10.16
N PRO A 67 2.01 1.22 -11.35
CA PRO A 67 3.11 1.00 -12.31
C PRO A 67 3.71 2.32 -12.83
N THR A 68 2.94 3.40 -12.81
CA THR A 68 3.39 4.74 -13.20
C THR A 68 4.58 5.22 -12.36
N SER A 69 4.68 4.80 -11.09
CA SER A 69 5.72 5.27 -10.17
C SER A 69 7.13 4.77 -10.55
N GLN A 70 7.20 3.70 -11.34
CA GLN A 70 8.46 3.03 -11.71
C GLN A 70 9.07 3.62 -12.99
N LEU A 71 8.34 4.48 -13.70
CA LEU A 71 8.80 5.10 -14.94
C LEU A 71 9.79 6.22 -14.66
N THR A 72 10.79 6.34 -15.53
CA THR A 72 11.63 7.54 -15.58
C THR A 72 10.83 8.74 -16.07
N ILE A 73 11.34 9.96 -15.81
CA ILE A 73 10.67 11.18 -16.27
C ILE A 73 10.50 11.22 -17.80
N GLU A 74 11.48 10.70 -18.53
CA GLU A 74 11.48 10.69 -19.99
C GLU A 74 10.44 9.73 -20.55
N GLU A 75 10.35 8.53 -19.97
CA GLU A 75 9.34 7.52 -20.33
C GLU A 75 7.93 8.02 -20.01
N PHE A 76 7.73 8.59 -18.82
CA PHE A 76 6.45 9.14 -18.40
C PHE A 76 5.94 10.25 -19.33
N MET A 77 6.84 11.01 -19.94
CA MET A 77 6.47 12.08 -20.88
C MET A 77 6.20 11.55 -22.30
N LYS A 78 6.69 10.36 -22.66
CA LYS A 78 6.51 9.78 -24.00
C LYS A 78 5.38 8.76 -24.07
N VAL A 79 5.16 7.99 -23.01
CA VAL A 79 4.27 6.83 -23.00
C VAL A 79 3.11 7.08 -22.06
N ASP A 80 1.89 6.88 -22.58
CA ASP A 80 0.70 6.72 -21.75
C ASP A 80 0.48 5.22 -21.54
N LEU A 81 0.48 4.77 -20.28
CA LEU A 81 0.15 3.38 -19.93
C LEU A 81 -1.36 3.15 -20.12
N ASP A 82 -1.74 2.07 -20.80
CA ASP A 82 -3.13 1.64 -20.97
C ASP A 82 -3.68 0.91 -19.74
N GLN A 83 -2.80 0.26 -18.97
CA GLN A 83 -3.21 -0.51 -17.81
C GLN A 83 -3.75 0.40 -16.70
N GLU A 84 -4.95 0.10 -16.21
CA GLU A 84 -5.56 0.76 -15.05
C GLU A 84 -5.27 -0.01 -13.76
N CYS A 85 -5.34 0.69 -12.62
CA CYS A 85 -5.25 0.09 -11.30
C CYS A 85 -6.59 0.15 -10.55
N ASP A 86 -6.81 -0.84 -9.70
CA ASP A 86 -7.96 -0.88 -8.81
C ASP A 86 -7.91 0.25 -7.75
N PRO A 87 -9.07 0.76 -7.30
CA PRO A 87 -9.12 1.80 -6.28
C PRO A 87 -8.52 1.32 -4.94
N PRO A 88 -7.89 2.20 -4.14
CA PRO A 88 -7.25 1.83 -2.87
C PRO A 88 -8.18 1.16 -1.84
N CYS A 89 -9.49 1.42 -1.87
CA CYS A 89 -10.44 0.74 -1.00
C CYS A 89 -10.57 -0.76 -1.32
N PHE A 90 -10.50 -1.11 -2.61
CA PHE A 90 -10.57 -2.49 -3.07
C PHE A 90 -9.29 -3.24 -2.73
N THR A 91 -8.13 -2.67 -3.09
CA THR A 91 -6.83 -3.29 -2.80
C THR A 91 -6.58 -3.43 -1.30
N ALA A 92 -6.95 -2.44 -0.48
CA ALA A 92 -6.88 -2.54 0.99
C ALA A 92 -7.78 -3.65 1.54
N GLY A 93 -9.00 -3.80 0.97
CA GLY A 93 -9.91 -4.90 1.32
C GLY A 93 -9.31 -6.28 1.03
N LEU A 94 -8.68 -6.44 -0.13
CA LEU A 94 -7.98 -7.68 -0.51
C LEU A 94 -6.78 -7.96 0.41
N LYS A 95 -5.94 -6.94 0.67
CA LYS A 95 -4.79 -7.06 1.60
C LYS A 95 -5.26 -7.52 2.98
N LYS A 96 -6.33 -6.92 3.52
CA LYS A 96 -6.92 -7.30 4.83
C LYS A 96 -7.41 -8.75 4.86
N LYS A 97 -8.15 -9.20 3.82
CA LYS A 97 -8.62 -10.59 3.73
C LYS A 97 -7.46 -11.59 3.69
N LYS A 98 -6.42 -11.31 2.90
CA LYS A 98 -5.21 -12.14 2.82
C LYS A 98 -4.50 -12.23 4.17
N SER A 99 -4.29 -11.11 4.87
CA SER A 99 -3.67 -11.10 6.20
C SER A 99 -4.46 -11.92 7.23
N GLN A 100 -5.80 -11.85 7.18
CA GLN A 100 -6.67 -12.63 8.07
C GLN A 100 -6.59 -14.14 7.78
N GLN A 101 -6.56 -14.55 6.52
CA GLN A 101 -6.40 -15.96 6.14
C GLN A 101 -5.06 -16.50 6.62
N VAL A 102 -3.97 -15.74 6.41
CA VAL A 102 -2.63 -16.12 6.86
C VAL A 102 -2.62 -16.26 8.39
N LEU A 103 -3.15 -15.28 9.14
CA LEU A 103 -3.26 -15.35 10.59
C LEU A 103 -4.07 -16.58 11.06
N CYS A 104 -5.18 -16.88 10.39
CA CYS A 104 -6.00 -18.04 10.70
C CYS A 104 -5.21 -19.35 10.48
N SER A 105 -4.47 -19.46 9.37
CA SER A 105 -3.65 -20.65 9.10
C SER A 105 -2.53 -20.83 10.14
N PHE A 106 -1.86 -19.74 10.56
CA PHE A 106 -0.85 -19.80 11.62
C PHE A 106 -1.47 -20.25 12.94
N THR A 107 -2.58 -19.65 13.38
CA THR A 107 -3.23 -20.02 14.65
C THR A 107 -3.70 -21.49 14.66
N GLN A 108 -4.19 -22.01 13.54
CA GLN A 108 -4.54 -23.43 13.39
C GLN A 108 -3.31 -24.33 13.51
N LYS A 109 -2.20 -24.00 12.84
CA LYS A 109 -0.95 -24.76 12.93
C LYS A 109 -0.40 -24.78 14.35
N THR A 110 -0.41 -23.65 15.05
CA THR A 110 0.02 -23.57 16.46
C THR A 110 -0.92 -24.34 17.40
N ARG A 111 -2.23 -24.39 17.13
CA ARG A 111 -3.17 -25.25 17.86
C ARG A 111 -2.89 -26.73 17.63
N HIS A 112 -2.65 -27.15 16.40
CA HIS A 112 -2.33 -28.53 16.06
C HIS A 112 -1.00 -28.99 16.71
N ILE A 113 0.03 -28.14 16.71
CA ILE A 113 1.30 -28.44 17.38
C ILE A 113 1.13 -28.55 18.90
N ARG A 114 0.31 -27.68 19.52
CA ARG A 114 0.01 -27.78 20.95
C ARG A 114 -0.74 -29.07 21.30
N TYR A 115 -1.75 -29.43 20.53
CA TYR A 115 -2.47 -30.70 20.72
C TYR A 115 -1.53 -31.90 20.60
N ASN A 116 -0.65 -31.90 19.59
CA ASN A 116 0.32 -32.96 19.40
C ASN A 116 1.34 -33.04 20.56
N LYS A 117 1.89 -31.91 21.04
CA LYS A 117 2.78 -31.90 22.22
C LYS A 117 2.12 -32.44 23.49
N HIS A 118 0.85 -32.13 23.74
CA HIS A 118 0.12 -32.70 24.87
C HIS A 118 -0.05 -34.22 24.72
N SER A 119 -0.27 -34.72 23.49
CA SER A 119 -0.37 -36.15 23.21
C SER A 119 0.96 -36.90 23.35
N TYR A 120 2.11 -36.28 23.05
CA TYR A 120 3.42 -36.90 23.26
C TYR A 120 3.83 -36.92 24.75
N PHE A 121 3.46 -35.91 25.54
CA PHE A 121 3.80 -35.83 26.96
C PHE A 121 3.03 -36.84 27.82
N SER A 122 1.78 -37.15 27.46
CA SER A 122 0.98 -38.19 28.11
C SER A 122 1.46 -39.61 27.80
N VAL A 123 2.09 -39.85 26.64
CA VAL A 123 2.63 -41.18 26.27
C VAL A 123 3.98 -41.45 26.94
N THR A 124 4.84 -40.44 27.11
CA THR A 124 6.18 -40.63 27.71
C THR A 124 6.18 -40.78 29.23
N HIS A 125 5.10 -40.40 29.93
CA HIS A 125 4.95 -40.63 31.38
C HIS A 125 4.51 -42.05 31.73
N GLN A 126 4.17 -42.89 30.74
CA GLN A 126 3.68 -44.26 30.99
C GLN A 126 4.76 -45.35 30.80
N THR A 127 5.93 -45.01 30.25
CA THR A 127 7.01 -45.98 29.97
C THR A 127 8.21 -45.92 30.94
N SER A 128 8.14 -45.13 32.01
CA SER A 128 9.27 -44.97 32.96
C SER A 128 9.12 -45.73 34.29
N TRP A 129 8.18 -46.67 34.38
CA TRP A 129 7.90 -47.48 35.59
C TRP A 129 8.05 -49.00 35.36
N VAL A 130 8.97 -49.40 34.48
CA VAL A 130 9.31 -50.83 34.30
C VAL A 130 10.82 -51.01 34.38
N ILE A 131 11.38 -50.84 35.59
CA ILE A 131 12.57 -51.54 36.10
C ILE A 131 12.35 -51.77 37.59
#